data_AF-A0A9D4VX21-F1
#
_entry.id   AF-A0A9D4VX21-F1
#
_cell.length_a   1.000
_cell.length_b   1.000
_cell.length_c   1.000
_cell.angle_alpha   90.00
_cell.angle_beta   90.00
_cell.angle_gamma   90.00
#
_symmetry.space_group_name_H-M   'P 1'
#
loop_
_entity.id
_entity.type
_entity.pdbx_description
1 polymer ?
#
loop_
_entity_poly.entity_id
_entity_poly.type
_entity_poly.pdbx_seq_one_letter_code
_entity_poly.pdbx_strand_id
1 'polypeptide(L)'
;MLQKLGMEAEKVPELCNSLYKTYGTTMAALRGFTNADTGHAIRVLKRLGLEDCFERIISFDTLNSLDDIRPPDDKNDEEIFDFWKYTRRPDSDMVLPKTRVICTPFDNAFEEVFKLADIDPQRTRNPQFNDSETFGPPYGCGK
;
A
#
# COMPACT_ATOMS: atom_id res chain seq x y z
N MET A 1 23.22 1.11 1.54
CA MET A 1 22.42 1.07 0.29
C MET A 1 23.27 0.99 -0.97
N LEU A 2 24.14 1.95 -1.30
CA LEU A 2 24.89 1.97 -2.58
C LEU A 2 25.73 0.71 -2.86
N GLN A 3 26.50 0.25 -1.88
CA GLN A 3 27.29 -0.99 -2.01
C GLN A 3 26.41 -2.24 -2.13
N LYS A 4 25.22 -2.25 -1.51
CA LYS A 4 24.27 -3.37 -1.56
C LYS A 4 23.55 -3.45 -2.90
N LEU A 5 23.28 -2.31 -3.52
CA LEU A 5 22.65 -2.19 -4.84
C LEU A 5 23.64 -2.27 -6.02
N GLY A 6 24.94 -2.43 -5.75
CA GLY A 6 25.97 -2.49 -6.79
C GLY A 6 26.13 -1.18 -7.58
N MET A 7 25.82 -0.04 -6.98
CA MET A 7 25.84 1.26 -7.64
C MET A 7 27.16 1.99 -7.45
N GLU A 8 27.70 2.54 -8.54
CA GLU A 8 28.89 3.42 -8.50
C GLU A 8 28.53 4.75 -7.81
N ALA A 9 29.29 5.13 -6.77
CA ALA A 9 29.02 6.32 -5.95
C ALA A 9 28.99 7.63 -6.77
N GLU A 10 29.74 7.69 -7.87
CA GLU A 10 29.84 8.84 -8.77
C GLU A 10 28.55 9.07 -9.58
N LYS A 11 27.78 8.00 -9.85
CA LYS A 11 26.52 8.07 -10.61
C LYS A 11 25.32 8.39 -9.74
N VAL A 12 25.47 8.34 -8.42
CA VAL A 12 24.39 8.53 -7.45
C VAL A 12 23.77 9.93 -7.53
N PRO A 13 24.54 11.03 -7.61
CA PRO A 13 23.94 12.36 -7.67
C PRO A 13 23.08 12.57 -8.93
N GLU A 14 23.54 12.05 -10.08
CA GLU A 14 22.79 12.13 -11.33
C GLU A 14 21.52 11.27 -11.28
N LEU A 15 21.63 10.03 -10.77
CA LEU A 15 20.48 9.15 -10.63
C LEU A 15 19.46 9.72 -9.63
N CYS A 16 19.90 10.21 -8.47
CA CYS A 16 19.01 10.86 -7.51
C CYS A 16 18.29 12.07 -8.12
N ASN A 17 18.97 12.88 -8.94
CA ASN A 17 18.36 14.02 -9.63
C ASN A 17 17.34 13.57 -10.69
N SER A 18 17.67 12.53 -11.46
CA SER A 18 16.75 11.91 -12.42
C SER A 18 15.52 11.33 -11.72
N LEU A 19 15.72 10.52 -10.69
CA LEU A 19 14.64 9.91 -9.90
C LEU A 19 13.79 10.98 -9.21
N TYR A 20 14.39 12.05 -8.67
CA TYR A 20 13.67 13.16 -8.09
C TYR A 20 12.78 13.88 -9.11
N LYS A 21 13.29 14.11 -10.33
CA LYS A 21 12.52 14.77 -11.41
C LYS A 21 11.40 13.87 -11.95
N THR A 22 11.64 12.57 -12.04
CA THR A 22 10.68 11.61 -12.60
C THR A 22 9.62 11.19 -11.58
N TYR A 23 10.02 10.96 -10.32
CA TYR A 23 9.18 10.32 -9.29
C TYR A 23 8.92 11.20 -8.06
N GLY A 24 9.53 12.40 -7.96
CA GLY A 24 9.10 13.44 -7.03
C GLY A 24 9.51 13.31 -5.57
N THR A 25 10.28 12.28 -5.16
CA THR A 25 10.61 12.08 -3.74
C THR A 25 12.01 12.60 -3.41
N THR A 26 12.14 13.42 -2.36
CA THR A 26 13.43 13.58 -1.69
C THR A 26 13.84 12.21 -1.13
N MET A 27 15.13 11.84 -1.18
CA MET A 27 15.70 10.61 -0.61
C MET A 27 15.52 10.49 0.94
N ALA A 28 14.70 11.34 1.54
CA ALA A 28 14.37 11.30 2.95
C ALA A 28 13.36 10.16 3.17
N ALA A 29 13.89 9.06 3.70
CA ALA A 29 13.17 7.93 4.28
C ALA A 29 12.22 7.17 3.34
N LEU A 30 12.72 6.07 2.76
CA LEU A 30 11.88 5.11 2.02
C LEU A 30 10.89 4.44 2.97
N ARG A 31 9.61 4.39 2.57
CA ARG A 31 8.55 3.67 3.28
C ARG A 31 8.00 2.59 2.37
N GLY A 32 7.95 1.36 2.86
CA GLY A 32 7.44 0.20 2.10
C GLY A 32 6.00 -0.12 2.48
N PHE A 33 5.19 -0.52 1.51
CA PHE A 33 3.85 -1.10 1.75
C PHE A 33 3.80 -2.50 1.14
N THR A 34 3.23 -3.48 1.85
CA THR A 34 3.09 -4.86 1.36
C THR A 34 1.83 -5.54 1.89
N ASN A 35 1.20 -6.38 1.06
CA ASN A 35 0.11 -7.28 1.47
C ASN A 35 0.61 -8.49 2.28
N ALA A 36 1.92 -8.66 2.46
CA ALA A 36 2.47 -9.71 3.31
C ALA A 36 2.36 -9.33 4.79
N ASP A 37 2.38 -10.33 5.68
CA ASP A 37 2.52 -10.11 7.12
C ASP A 37 3.91 -9.57 7.47
N THR A 38 4.01 -8.87 8.61
CA THR A 38 5.28 -8.31 9.13
C THR A 38 6.40 -9.35 9.15
N GLY A 39 6.11 -10.58 9.59
CA GLY A 39 7.10 -11.66 9.66
C GLY A 39 7.64 -12.05 8.29
N HIS A 40 6.77 -12.16 7.28
CA HIS A 40 7.17 -12.41 5.90
C HIS A 40 8.00 -11.26 5.34
N ALA A 41 7.54 -10.01 5.51
CA ALA A 41 8.24 -8.83 5.01
C ALA A 41 9.67 -8.75 5.57
N ILE A 42 9.84 -8.88 6.89
CA ILE A 42 11.16 -8.85 7.54
C ILE A 42 12.07 -9.97 7.02
N ARG A 43 11.56 -11.20 6.85
CA ARG A 43 12.35 -12.32 6.34
C ARG A 43 12.86 -12.09 4.92
N VAL A 44 12.04 -11.50 4.06
CA VAL A 44 12.43 -11.18 2.68
C VAL A 44 13.45 -10.06 2.67
N LEU A 45 13.19 -8.96 3.37
CA LEU A 45 14.12 -7.83 3.44
C LEU A 45 15.49 -8.24 3.95
N LYS A 46 15.54 -9.08 5.01
CA LYS A 46 16.80 -9.62 5.53
C LYS A 46 17.56 -10.49 4.53
N ARG A 47 16.85 -11.27 3.71
CA ARG A 47 17.48 -12.09 2.65
C ARG A 47 18.02 -11.24 1.51
N LEU A 48 17.37 -10.12 1.22
CA LEU A 48 17.81 -9.16 0.21
C LEU A 48 18.85 -8.16 0.73
N GLY A 49 19.09 -8.13 2.05
CA GLY A 49 19.96 -7.16 2.70
C GLY A 49 19.37 -5.74 2.72
N LEU A 50 18.05 -5.59 2.66
CA LEU A 50 17.37 -4.29 2.57
C LEU A 50 16.70 -3.87 3.89
N GLU A 51 16.95 -4.58 4.99
CA GLU A 51 16.33 -4.33 6.29
C GLU A 51 16.59 -2.93 6.86
N ASP A 52 17.70 -2.30 6.49
CA ASP A 52 18.12 -0.94 6.90
C ASP A 52 17.78 0.14 5.87
N CYS A 53 17.12 -0.23 4.78
CA CYS A 53 16.84 0.67 3.67
C CYS A 53 15.50 1.40 3.81
N PHE A 54 14.61 0.91 4.68
CA PHE A 54 13.28 1.47 4.90
C PHE A 54 13.17 2.07 6.31
N GLU A 55 12.65 3.28 6.42
CA GLU A 55 12.32 3.90 7.71
C GLU A 55 11.13 3.19 8.36
N ARG A 56 10.15 2.80 7.55
CA ARG A 56 8.93 2.13 7.99
C ARG A 56 8.46 1.16 6.92
N ILE A 57 7.93 0.03 7.37
CA ILE A 57 7.24 -0.95 6.53
C ILE A 57 5.82 -1.06 7.07
N ILE A 58 4.84 -0.77 6.22
CA ILE A 58 3.43 -0.98 6.50
C ILE A 58 3.07 -2.34 5.88
N SER A 59 2.73 -3.29 6.73
CA SER A 59 2.34 -4.65 6.35
C SER A 59 0.82 -4.83 6.44
N PHE A 60 0.31 -5.95 5.96
CA PHE A 60 -1.11 -6.29 6.02
C PHE A 60 -1.68 -6.20 7.44
N ASP A 61 -0.98 -6.78 8.41
CA ASP A 61 -1.35 -6.80 9.83
C ASP A 61 -1.25 -5.42 10.48
N THR A 62 -0.36 -4.56 9.99
CA THR A 62 -0.25 -3.17 10.45
C THR A 62 -1.42 -2.32 9.94
N LEU A 63 -1.79 -2.51 8.67
CA LEU A 63 -2.89 -1.80 8.03
C LEU A 63 -4.27 -2.27 8.52
N ASN A 64 -4.37 -3.53 8.94
CA ASN A 64 -5.61 -4.17 9.40
C ASN A 64 -5.47 -4.55 10.87
N SER A 65 -5.28 -3.56 11.75
CA SER A 65 -5.18 -3.80 13.18
C SER A 65 -6.45 -4.50 13.68
N LEU A 66 -6.29 -5.58 14.44
CA LEU A 66 -7.39 -6.46 14.87
C LEU A 66 -8.49 -5.73 15.66
N ASP A 67 -8.16 -4.61 16.29
CA ASP A 67 -9.11 -3.81 17.05
C ASP A 67 -10.10 -3.03 16.15
N ASP A 68 -9.77 -2.80 14.87
CA ASP A 68 -10.68 -2.23 13.87
C ASP A 68 -11.60 -3.28 13.22
N ILE A 69 -11.20 -4.56 13.28
CA ILE A 69 -11.94 -5.67 12.67
C ILE A 69 -13.01 -6.22 13.60
N ARG A 70 -12.85 -6.06 14.92
CA ARG A 70 -13.90 -6.48 15.86
C ARG A 70 -15.16 -5.66 15.56
N PRO A 71 -16.29 -6.30 15.26
CA PRO A 71 -17.54 -5.57 15.23
C PRO A 71 -17.69 -4.90 16.60
N PRO A 72 -18.14 -3.62 16.65
CA PRO A 72 -18.60 -3.07 17.92
C PRO A 72 -19.56 -4.08 18.54
N ASP A 73 -19.54 -4.21 19.87
CA ASP A 73 -20.30 -5.17 20.69
C ASP A 73 -21.83 -4.89 20.65
N ASP A 74 -22.32 -4.41 19.52
CA ASP A 74 -23.71 -4.19 19.21
C ASP A 74 -24.30 -5.50 18.72
N LYS A 75 -25.33 -5.92 19.45
CA LYS A 75 -26.14 -7.12 19.24
C LYS A 75 -27.01 -7.03 17.99
N ASN A 76 -26.48 -6.53 16.89
CA ASN A 76 -27.10 -6.75 15.61
C ASN A 76 -26.53 -8.05 15.09
N ASP A 77 -27.42 -9.03 14.95
CA ASP A 77 -27.22 -10.22 14.15
C ASP A 77 -26.87 -9.75 12.72
N GLU A 78 -25.60 -9.42 12.46
CA GLU A 78 -25.08 -9.22 11.11
C GLU A 78 -25.18 -10.59 10.43
N GLU A 79 -26.34 -10.85 9.82
CA GLU A 79 -26.65 -12.03 9.04
C GLU A 79 -25.45 -12.35 8.14
N ILE A 80 -24.82 -13.51 8.36
CA ILE A 80 -23.68 -13.95 7.56
C ILE A 80 -24.09 -13.89 6.09
N PHE A 81 -23.41 -13.05 5.30
CA PHE A 81 -23.74 -12.87 3.90
C PHE A 81 -23.63 -14.19 3.14
N ASP A 82 -24.76 -14.67 2.61
CA ASP A 82 -24.79 -15.92 1.83
C ASP A 82 -24.22 -15.69 0.43
N PHE A 83 -22.90 -15.84 0.34
CA PHE A 83 -22.14 -15.78 -0.91
C PHE A 83 -22.62 -16.78 -1.97
N TRP A 84 -23.11 -17.96 -1.54
CA TRP A 84 -23.59 -18.99 -2.46
C TRP A 84 -24.93 -18.62 -3.08
N LYS A 85 -25.80 -17.92 -2.33
CA LYS A 85 -27.04 -17.36 -2.87
C LYS A 85 -26.77 -16.23 -3.87
N TYR A 86 -25.81 -15.36 -3.56
CA TYR A 86 -25.38 -14.28 -4.46
C TYR A 86 -24.85 -14.83 -5.79
N THR A 87 -23.89 -15.76 -5.74
CA THR A 87 -23.28 -16.34 -6.96
C THR A 87 -24.26 -17.14 -7.82
N ARG A 88 -25.33 -17.70 -7.23
CA ARG A 88 -26.41 -18.38 -7.98
C ARG A 88 -27.41 -17.42 -8.63
N ARG A 89 -27.43 -16.13 -8.26
CA ARG A 89 -28.38 -15.11 -8.77
C ARG A 89 -27.67 -13.78 -9.05
N PRO A 90 -26.85 -13.71 -10.12
CA PRO A 90 -26.11 -12.50 -10.46
C PRO A 90 -27.01 -11.29 -10.82
N ASP A 91 -28.26 -11.53 -11.24
CA ASP A 91 -29.24 -10.49 -11.60
C ASP A 91 -30.10 -10.00 -10.42
N SER A 92 -29.76 -10.40 -9.18
CA SER A 92 -30.46 -9.87 -8.00
C SER A 92 -29.89 -8.52 -7.60
N ASP A 93 -30.73 -7.61 -7.10
CA ASP A 93 -30.33 -6.31 -6.53
C ASP A 93 -29.48 -6.45 -5.22
N MET A 94 -28.90 -7.63 -4.98
CA MET A 94 -28.07 -7.93 -3.83
C MET A 94 -26.71 -7.24 -3.99
N VAL A 95 -26.47 -6.22 -3.18
CA VAL A 95 -25.18 -5.52 -3.11
C VAL A 95 -24.22 -6.33 -2.25
N LEU A 96 -22.99 -6.55 -2.73
CA LEU A 96 -21.93 -7.19 -1.95
C LEU A 96 -21.58 -6.30 -0.74
N PRO A 97 -21.45 -6.86 0.46
CA PRO A 97 -21.02 -6.11 1.62
C PRO A 97 -19.61 -5.57 1.39
N LYS A 98 -19.35 -4.34 1.86
CA LYS A 98 -18.01 -3.77 1.79
C LYS A 98 -17.08 -4.58 2.69
N THR A 99 -15.98 -5.06 2.12
CA THR A 99 -14.95 -5.78 2.87
C THR A 99 -14.31 -4.85 3.92
N ARG A 100 -14.21 -5.33 5.17
CA ARG A 100 -13.49 -4.63 6.26
C ARG A 100 -11.97 -4.68 6.08
N VAL A 101 -11.47 -5.66 5.32
CA VAL A 101 -10.06 -5.81 4.98
C VAL A 101 -9.63 -4.74 3.98
N ILE A 102 -8.54 -4.05 4.31
CA ILE A 102 -7.91 -2.99 3.54
C ILE A 102 -6.59 -3.53 2.98
N CYS A 103 -6.48 -3.69 1.67
CA CYS A 103 -5.29 -4.19 0.99
C CYS A 103 -5.25 -3.77 -0.49
N THR A 104 -4.13 -3.95 -1.19
CA THR A 104 -4.14 -3.78 -2.66
C THR A 104 -4.98 -4.89 -3.31
N PRO A 105 -5.68 -4.62 -4.43
CA PRO A 105 -5.59 -3.44 -5.29
C PRO A 105 -6.57 -2.31 -4.92
N PHE A 106 -7.19 -2.31 -3.74
CA PHE A 106 -8.20 -1.31 -3.41
C PHE A 106 -7.59 0.09 -3.20
N ASP A 107 -8.17 1.13 -3.82
CA ASP A 107 -7.66 2.51 -3.73
C ASP A 107 -7.64 3.05 -2.29
N ASN A 108 -8.62 2.65 -1.48
CA ASN A 108 -8.70 3.04 -0.07
C ASN A 108 -7.51 2.50 0.75
N ALA A 109 -6.80 1.47 0.28
CA ALA A 109 -5.60 1.00 0.96
C ALA A 109 -4.47 2.04 0.91
N PHE A 110 -4.33 2.78 -0.19
CA PHE A 110 -3.30 3.82 -0.29
C PHE A 110 -3.62 5.02 0.60
N GLU A 111 -4.88 5.41 0.71
CA GLU A 111 -5.30 6.49 1.60
C GLU A 111 -4.96 6.18 3.07
N GLU A 112 -5.25 4.96 3.52
CA GLU A 112 -4.91 4.52 4.88
C GLU A 112 -3.40 4.40 5.09
N VAL A 113 -2.67 3.90 4.08
CA VAL A 113 -1.20 3.87 4.11
C VAL A 113 -0.62 5.28 4.23
N PHE A 114 -1.14 6.27 3.51
CA PHE A 114 -0.69 7.66 3.62
C PHE A 114 -0.95 8.25 5.00
N LYS A 115 -2.11 7.96 5.60
CA LYS A 115 -2.41 8.36 6.98
C LYS A 115 -1.44 7.73 7.98
N LEU A 116 -1.23 6.41 7.91
CA LEU A 116 -0.32 5.68 8.80
C LEU A 116 1.15 6.10 8.62
N ALA A 117 1.51 6.53 7.41
CA ALA A 117 2.86 6.96 7.09
C ALA A 117 3.10 8.46 7.31
N ASP A 118 2.10 9.23 7.75
CA ASP A 118 2.16 10.70 7.86
C ASP A 118 2.69 11.35 6.56
N ILE A 119 2.14 10.90 5.43
CA ILE A 119 2.50 11.36 4.10
C ILE A 119 1.48 12.39 3.65
N ASP A 120 1.93 13.57 3.26
CA ASP A 120 1.09 14.56 2.57
C ASP A 120 0.84 14.11 1.11
N PRO A 121 -0.40 13.73 0.75
CA PRO A 121 -0.71 13.26 -0.59
C PRO A 121 -0.50 14.34 -1.66
N GLN A 122 -0.60 15.64 -1.33
CA GLN A 122 -0.35 16.72 -2.29
C GLN A 122 1.13 16.95 -2.57
N ARG A 123 1.99 16.59 -1.61
CA ARG A 123 3.45 16.63 -1.74
C ARG A 123 4.01 15.38 -2.40
N THR A 124 3.20 14.33 -2.49
CA THR A 124 3.57 12.99 -2.95
C THR A 124 3.09 12.80 -4.39
N ARG A 125 3.80 13.43 -5.34
CA ARG A 125 3.46 13.36 -6.77
C ARG A 125 3.84 11.97 -7.33
N ASN A 126 2.90 11.01 -7.25
CA ASN A 126 2.98 9.63 -7.80
C ASN A 126 4.31 8.86 -7.58
N PRO A 127 4.49 8.16 -6.44
CA PRO A 127 5.60 7.24 -6.23
C PRO A 127 5.13 5.81 -5.87
N GLN A 128 4.13 5.26 -6.56
CA GLN A 128 3.80 3.84 -6.44
C GLN A 128 4.64 3.04 -7.43
N PHE A 129 5.66 2.33 -6.96
CA PHE A 129 6.41 1.35 -7.73
C PHE A 129 5.84 -0.03 -7.43
N ASN A 130 4.96 -0.50 -8.31
CA ASN A 130 4.33 -1.81 -8.17
C ASN A 130 4.59 -2.62 -9.44
N ASP A 131 4.77 -3.93 -9.30
CA ASP A 131 4.91 -4.86 -10.43
C ASP A 131 3.61 -5.03 -11.23
N SER A 132 2.48 -4.57 -10.68
CA SER A 132 1.19 -4.53 -11.36
C SER A 132 1.08 -3.25 -12.18
N GLU A 133 1.04 -3.36 -13.50
CA GLU A 133 0.74 -2.26 -14.42
C GLU A 133 -0.66 -1.68 -14.16
N THR A 134 -0.77 -0.74 -13.22
CA THR A 134 -1.89 0.19 -13.14
C THR A 134 -1.33 1.60 -13.08
N PHE A 135 -0.83 2.08 -14.22
CA PHE A 135 -0.72 3.50 -14.48
C PHE A 135 -2.15 4.06 -14.58
N GLY A 136 -2.71 4.47 -13.44
CA GLY A 136 -3.90 5.33 -13.41
C GLY A 136 -3.56 6.71 -13.98
N PRO A 137 -4.50 7.38 -14.67
CA PRO A 137 -4.20 8.60 -15.41
C PRO A 137 -3.71 9.72 -14.47
N PRO A 138 -2.88 10.65 -14.98
CA PRO A 138 -2.47 11.81 -14.18
C PRO A 138 -3.73 12.62 -13.87
N TYR A 139 -3.87 13.03 -12.62
CA TYR A 139 -4.91 13.96 -12.17
C TYR A 139 -5.15 15.05 -13.23
N GLY A 140 -6.32 14.99 -13.84
CA GLY A 140 -6.83 15.96 -14.77
C GLY A 140 -8.24 16.34 -14.36
N CYS A 141 -8.37 17.43 -13.61
CA CYS A 141 -9.48 18.35 -13.80
C CYS A 141 -9.05 19.73 -13.34
N GLY A 142 -8.67 20.56 -14.32
CA GLY A 142 -8.66 21.99 -14.12
C GLY A 142 -10.08 22.50 -13.82
N LYS A 143 -10.12 23.62 -13.12
CA LYS A 143 -11.05 24.68 -13.45
C LYS A 143 -10.23 25.88 -13.91
#